data_AF-A0A2A9K570-F1
#
_entry.id   AF-A0A2A9K570-F1
#
_cell.length_a   1.000
_cell.length_b   1.000
_cell.length_c   1.000
_cell.angle_alpha   90.00
_cell.angle_beta   90.00
_cell.angle_gamma   90.00
#
_symmetry.space_group_name_H-M   'P 1'
#
loop_
_entity.id
_entity.type
_entity.pdbx_description
1 polymer ?
#
loop_
_entity_poly.entity_id
_entity_poly.type
_entity_poly.pdbx_seq_one_letter_code
_entity_poly.pdbx_strand_id
1 'polypeptide(L)'
;MTTLPRLRTGVARRYAALDLPTWPAPHPDGAPPREEEYSRVTDPQRYWIAGVRARVWAEVLAEAGAAVAPDPVRGIPLDEAGRADLTVPVDRALRVAPPADVDGASPWWLLETDVSQDDDGGVLPVIRVAVGDPGQVHAVLPDCGCDACDPGSDELLDAVDQAVVRAVGTGVSLRGRHGLRHRDWHVHWHADGTAEGQGPGWPFEALTDACRDLAAGGRPRLLRGTEATVRAGWFPEE
;
A
#
# COMPACT_ATOMS: atom_id res chain seq x y z
N MET A 1 -6.96 23.80 10.56
CA MET A 1 -5.80 22.92 10.29
C MET A 1 -6.33 21.63 9.70
N THR A 2 -5.77 21.16 8.59
CA THR A 2 -6.17 19.89 7.98
C THR A 2 -5.49 18.75 8.74
N THR A 3 -6.26 17.79 9.23
CA THR A 3 -5.75 16.61 9.96
C THR A 3 -6.17 15.33 9.24
N LEU A 4 -5.43 14.24 9.45
CA LEU A 4 -5.74 12.95 8.83
C LEU A 4 -7.16 12.43 9.13
N PRO A 5 -7.67 12.51 10.38
CA PRO A 5 -9.05 12.13 10.67
C PRO A 5 -10.09 12.93 9.88
N ARG A 6 -9.85 14.23 9.69
CA ARG A 6 -10.73 15.10 8.89
C ARG A 6 -10.72 14.73 7.41
N LEU A 7 -9.54 14.41 6.86
CA LEU A 7 -9.41 13.96 5.47
C LEU A 7 -10.14 12.63 5.24
N ARG A 8 -9.94 11.66 6.14
CA ARG A 8 -10.61 10.36 6.11
C ARG A 8 -12.13 10.49 6.14
N THR A 9 -12.66 11.38 6.99
CA THR A 9 -14.09 11.70 7.01
C THR A 9 -14.57 12.29 5.69
N GLY A 10 -13.76 13.17 5.08
CA GLY A 10 -14.05 13.76 3.76
C GLY A 10 -14.11 12.72 2.65
N VAL A 11 -13.17 11.77 2.64
CA VAL A 11 -13.13 10.63 1.71
C VAL A 11 -14.36 9.76 1.90
N ALA A 12 -14.67 9.37 3.15
CA ALA A 12 -15.83 8.54 3.47
C ALA A 12 -17.13 9.13 2.93
N ARG A 13 -17.35 10.43 3.16
CA ARG A 13 -18.54 11.14 2.65
C ARG A 13 -18.60 11.16 1.12
N ARG A 14 -17.48 11.44 0.44
CA ARG A 14 -17.44 11.51 -1.03
C ARG A 14 -17.68 10.16 -1.67
N TYR A 15 -17.02 9.14 -1.15
CA TYR A 15 -17.18 7.78 -1.62
C TYR A 15 -18.61 7.27 -1.42
N ALA A 16 -19.22 7.53 -0.24
CA ALA A 16 -20.61 7.16 0.02
C ALA A 16 -21.59 7.81 -0.97
N ALA A 17 -21.30 9.02 -1.46
CA ALA A 17 -22.14 9.69 -2.46
C ALA A 17 -22.06 9.06 -3.86
N LEU A 18 -21.11 8.16 -4.11
CA LEU A 18 -21.01 7.42 -5.37
C LEU A 18 -21.99 6.23 -5.44
N ASP A 19 -22.58 5.83 -4.31
CA ASP A 19 -23.58 4.75 -4.21
C ASP A 19 -23.12 3.45 -4.91
N LEU A 20 -21.86 3.05 -4.66
CA LEU A 20 -21.27 1.86 -5.26
C LEU A 20 -21.70 0.58 -4.53
N PRO A 21 -21.72 -0.58 -5.22
CA PRO A 21 -22.07 -1.85 -4.61
C PRO A 21 -21.18 -2.19 -3.41
N THR A 22 -21.80 -2.77 -2.39
CA THR A 22 -21.16 -3.29 -1.18
C THR A 22 -21.49 -4.77 -1.01
N TRP A 23 -20.58 -5.55 -0.45
CA TRP A 23 -20.83 -6.96 -0.14
C TRP A 23 -20.26 -7.31 1.24
N PRO A 24 -20.96 -8.18 2.01
CA PRO A 24 -20.45 -8.63 3.29
C PRO A 24 -19.23 -9.55 3.10
N ALA A 25 -18.42 -9.68 4.14
CA ALA A 25 -17.41 -10.73 4.21
C ALA A 25 -18.08 -12.11 4.00
N PRO A 26 -17.59 -12.97 3.07
CA PRO A 26 -18.13 -14.31 2.88
C PRO A 26 -17.98 -15.21 4.13
N HIS A 27 -17.01 -14.91 4.98
CA HIS A 27 -16.69 -15.65 6.20
C HIS A 27 -16.76 -14.75 7.46
N PRO A 28 -17.93 -14.17 7.79
CA PRO A 28 -18.05 -13.12 8.82
C PRO A 28 -17.80 -13.65 10.25
N ASP A 29 -18.00 -14.96 10.47
CA ASP A 29 -17.80 -15.60 11.77
C ASP A 29 -16.36 -16.15 11.96
N GLY A 30 -15.45 -15.87 11.01
CA GLY A 30 -14.10 -16.42 11.00
C GLY A 30 -14.03 -17.93 10.75
N ALA A 31 -15.12 -18.50 10.21
CA ALA A 31 -15.11 -19.88 9.75
C ALA A 31 -14.01 -20.04 8.67
N PRO A 32 -13.16 -21.06 8.76
CA PRO A 32 -12.12 -21.26 7.77
C PRO A 32 -12.76 -21.48 6.39
N PRO A 33 -12.22 -20.86 5.32
CA PRO A 33 -12.65 -21.14 3.96
C PRO A 33 -12.51 -22.61 3.62
N ARG A 34 -13.36 -23.12 2.74
CA ARG A 34 -13.22 -24.45 2.17
C ARG A 34 -12.07 -24.50 1.18
N GLU A 35 -11.54 -25.69 0.96
CA GLU A 35 -10.43 -25.90 0.01
C GLU A 35 -10.80 -25.42 -1.39
N GLU A 36 -12.05 -25.62 -1.80
CA GLU A 36 -12.54 -25.23 -3.13
C GLU A 36 -12.65 -23.70 -3.33
N GLU A 37 -12.60 -22.92 -2.26
CA GLU A 37 -12.68 -21.45 -2.29
C GLU A 37 -11.30 -20.82 -2.56
N TYR A 38 -10.22 -21.57 -2.33
CA TYR A 38 -8.88 -21.14 -2.68
C TYR A 38 -8.70 -21.14 -4.21
N SER A 39 -7.98 -20.13 -4.71
CA SER A 39 -7.69 -19.93 -6.14
C SER A 39 -8.90 -19.67 -7.04
N ARG A 40 -10.13 -19.79 -6.54
CA ARG A 40 -11.34 -19.37 -7.24
C ARG A 40 -11.55 -17.87 -7.08
N VAL A 41 -11.85 -17.17 -8.16
CA VAL A 41 -12.16 -15.73 -8.12
C VAL A 41 -13.55 -15.52 -8.69
N THR A 42 -14.57 -15.60 -7.84
CA THR A 42 -15.95 -15.35 -8.21
C THR A 42 -16.18 -13.84 -8.25
N ASP A 43 -16.51 -13.32 -9.43
CA ASP A 43 -16.79 -11.90 -9.66
C ASP A 43 -15.58 -10.96 -9.39
N PRO A 44 -14.45 -11.13 -10.11
CA PRO A 44 -13.22 -10.36 -9.88
C PRO A 44 -13.43 -8.85 -10.04
N GLN A 45 -14.41 -8.45 -10.85
CA GLN A 45 -14.63 -7.05 -11.17
C GLN A 45 -15.00 -6.24 -9.94
N ARG A 46 -15.67 -6.81 -8.92
CA ARG A 46 -16.11 -6.09 -7.71
C ARG A 46 -14.98 -5.37 -6.95
N TYR A 47 -13.74 -5.84 -7.05
CA TYR A 47 -12.57 -5.22 -6.43
C TYR A 47 -12.19 -3.84 -7.03
N TRP A 48 -12.80 -3.43 -8.15
CA TRP A 48 -12.61 -2.11 -8.76
C TRP A 48 -12.85 -0.95 -7.77
N ILE A 49 -13.70 -1.16 -6.76
CA ILE A 49 -14.00 -0.17 -5.72
C ILE A 49 -12.75 0.29 -4.96
N ALA A 50 -11.72 -0.56 -4.84
CA ALA A 50 -10.46 -0.19 -4.19
C ALA A 50 -9.76 0.95 -4.95
N GLY A 51 -9.70 0.83 -6.28
CA GLY A 51 -9.17 1.89 -7.15
C GLY A 51 -9.99 3.17 -7.08
N VAL A 52 -11.33 3.08 -7.02
CA VAL A 52 -12.17 4.26 -6.83
C VAL A 52 -11.88 4.96 -5.51
N ARG A 53 -11.82 4.20 -4.41
CA ARG A 53 -11.56 4.76 -3.08
C ARG A 53 -10.20 5.46 -3.02
N ALA A 54 -9.17 4.86 -3.61
CA ALA A 54 -7.84 5.45 -3.69
C ALA A 54 -7.80 6.74 -4.54
N ARG A 55 -8.60 6.82 -5.61
CA ARG A 55 -8.73 8.05 -6.41
C ARG A 55 -9.48 9.16 -5.66
N VAL A 56 -10.52 8.84 -4.90
CA VAL A 56 -11.19 9.80 -4.01
C VAL A 56 -10.21 10.35 -2.97
N TRP A 57 -9.31 9.51 -2.44
CA TRP A 57 -8.19 9.98 -1.61
C TRP A 57 -7.29 10.98 -2.34
N ALA A 58 -6.87 10.68 -3.57
CA ALA A 58 -6.05 11.60 -4.36
C ALA A 58 -6.75 12.96 -4.56
N GLU A 59 -8.05 12.97 -4.85
CA GLU A 59 -8.85 14.20 -4.97
C GLU A 59 -8.91 15.00 -3.65
N VAL A 60 -9.19 14.31 -2.54
CA VAL A 60 -9.24 14.93 -1.20
C VAL A 60 -7.87 15.52 -0.81
N LEU A 61 -6.78 14.82 -1.13
CA LEU A 61 -5.42 15.29 -0.89
C LEU A 61 -5.09 16.49 -1.80
N ALA A 62 -5.55 16.49 -3.05
CA ALA A 62 -5.35 17.61 -3.97
C ALA A 62 -5.98 18.90 -3.44
N GLU A 63 -7.21 18.82 -2.92
CA GLU A 63 -7.87 19.94 -2.25
C GLU A 63 -7.14 20.40 -0.97
N ALA A 64 -6.40 19.49 -0.33
CA ALA A 64 -5.56 19.78 0.83
C ALA A 64 -4.18 20.33 0.45
N GLY A 65 -3.90 20.58 -0.84
CA GLY A 65 -2.66 21.20 -1.33
C GLY A 65 -1.66 20.22 -1.94
N ALA A 66 -1.96 18.92 -2.00
CA ALA A 66 -1.14 17.94 -2.69
C ALA A 66 -1.16 18.16 -4.21
N ALA A 67 -0.06 17.85 -4.89
CA ALA A 67 -0.01 17.86 -6.35
C ALA A 67 -0.34 16.45 -6.88
N VAL A 68 -1.39 16.33 -7.70
CA VAL A 68 -1.81 15.06 -8.32
C VAL A 68 -1.63 15.13 -9.82
N ALA A 69 -0.94 14.14 -10.39
CA ALA A 69 -0.75 14.05 -11.84
C ALA A 69 -0.68 12.59 -12.32
N PRO A 70 -1.14 12.30 -13.55
CA PRO A 70 -0.83 11.03 -14.20
C PRO A 70 0.68 10.81 -14.30
N ASP A 71 1.12 9.58 -14.10
CA ASP A 71 2.52 9.17 -14.21
C ASP A 71 2.68 8.18 -15.40
N PRO A 72 3.73 8.32 -16.24
CA PRO A 72 3.95 7.44 -17.38
C PRO A 72 4.51 6.07 -17.01
N VAL A 73 4.75 5.74 -15.73
CA VAL A 73 5.19 4.40 -15.33
C VAL A 73 4.26 3.31 -15.87
N ARG A 74 4.84 2.26 -16.47
CA ARG A 74 4.13 1.11 -17.07
C ARG A 74 4.56 -0.24 -16.53
N GLY A 75 5.54 -0.25 -15.64
CA GLY A 75 5.95 -1.46 -14.95
C GLY A 75 6.83 -1.13 -13.76
N ILE A 76 6.77 -2.00 -12.75
CA ILE A 76 7.59 -1.91 -11.54
C ILE A 76 8.31 -3.24 -11.31
N PRO A 77 9.49 -3.26 -10.67
CA PRO A 77 10.16 -4.50 -10.31
C PRO A 77 9.28 -5.37 -9.42
N LEU A 78 9.22 -6.67 -9.70
CA LEU A 78 8.58 -7.65 -8.83
C LEU A 78 9.58 -8.11 -7.77
N ASP A 79 9.33 -7.79 -6.50
CA ASP A 79 10.12 -8.31 -5.38
C ASP A 79 9.62 -9.70 -4.96
N GLU A 80 9.67 -10.68 -5.87
CA GLU A 80 9.40 -12.09 -5.55
C GLU A 80 10.66 -12.94 -5.67
N ALA A 81 11.05 -13.53 -4.54
CA ALA A 81 11.87 -14.74 -4.40
C ALA A 81 13.10 -14.87 -5.33
N GLY A 82 13.77 -13.77 -5.66
CA GLY A 82 15.03 -13.77 -6.43
C GLY A 82 14.88 -13.76 -7.95
N ARG A 83 13.74 -13.27 -8.48
CA ARG A 83 13.53 -13.02 -9.92
C ARG A 83 13.63 -11.53 -10.25
N ALA A 84 14.82 -10.97 -10.10
CA ALA A 84 15.09 -9.52 -10.28
C ALA A 84 14.71 -8.95 -11.68
N ASP A 85 14.52 -9.82 -12.69
CA ASP A 85 14.17 -9.41 -14.05
C ASP A 85 12.65 -9.39 -14.32
N LEU A 86 11.83 -9.78 -13.35
CA LEU A 86 10.37 -9.74 -13.52
C LEU A 86 9.84 -8.34 -13.24
N THR A 87 8.98 -7.86 -14.14
CA THR A 87 8.28 -6.59 -13.99
C THR A 87 6.78 -6.86 -13.90
N VAL A 88 6.14 -6.21 -12.94
CA VAL A 88 4.67 -6.19 -12.84
C VAL A 88 4.16 -5.09 -13.76
N PRO A 89 3.22 -5.38 -14.69
CA PRO A 89 2.65 -4.36 -15.54
C PRO A 89 1.82 -3.36 -14.74
N VAL A 90 1.82 -2.10 -15.17
CA VAL A 90 1.01 -1.02 -14.63
C VAL A 90 0.21 -0.39 -15.77
N ASP A 91 -1.11 -0.50 -15.72
CA ASP A 91 -2.00 0.03 -16.75
C ASP A 91 -2.24 1.52 -16.55
N ARG A 92 -2.36 1.94 -15.29
CA ARG A 92 -2.64 3.33 -14.90
C ARG A 92 -1.81 3.69 -13.67
N ALA A 93 -1.28 4.90 -13.65
CA ALA A 93 -0.54 5.41 -12.52
C ALA A 93 -0.90 6.87 -12.24
N LEU A 94 -1.11 7.18 -10.97
CA LEU A 94 -1.25 8.53 -10.45
C LEU A 94 -0.17 8.77 -9.41
N ARG A 95 0.61 9.84 -9.61
CA ARG A 95 1.55 10.33 -8.61
C ARG A 95 0.87 11.43 -7.79
N VAL A 96 0.97 11.29 -6.48
CA VAL A 96 0.44 12.25 -5.50
C VAL A 96 1.63 12.75 -4.67
N ALA A 97 1.99 14.01 -4.85
CA ALA A 97 3.12 14.66 -4.16
C ALA A 97 2.64 15.51 -2.98
N PRO A 98 3.47 15.62 -1.91
CA PRO A 98 3.13 16.41 -0.74
C PRO A 98 2.89 17.88 -1.09
N PRO A 99 2.15 18.61 -0.23
CA PRO A 99 2.11 20.07 -0.30
C PRO A 99 3.51 20.68 -0.30
N ALA A 100 3.71 21.76 -1.05
CA ALA A 100 5.04 22.33 -1.32
C ALA A 100 5.78 22.87 -0.09
N ASP A 101 5.07 23.10 1.01
CA ASP A 101 5.56 23.60 2.29
C ASP A 101 5.90 22.50 3.31
N VAL A 102 5.79 21.23 2.92
CA VAL A 102 6.10 20.08 3.80
C VAL A 102 7.47 19.49 3.44
N ASP A 103 8.46 19.77 4.28
CA ASP A 103 9.81 19.21 4.15
C ASP A 103 9.88 17.76 4.64
N GLY A 104 10.70 16.94 3.97
CA GLY A 104 10.97 15.55 4.37
C GLY A 104 9.83 14.56 4.11
N ALA A 105 8.72 15.01 3.54
CA ALA A 105 7.63 14.15 3.10
C ALA A 105 7.95 13.49 1.74
N SER A 106 7.48 12.25 1.57
CA SER A 106 7.63 11.51 0.33
C SER A 106 6.36 11.57 -0.52
N PRO A 107 6.45 11.65 -1.86
CA PRO A 107 5.32 11.38 -2.74
C PRO A 107 4.88 9.92 -2.62
N TRP A 108 3.65 9.64 -3.04
CA TRP A 108 3.16 8.27 -3.21
C TRP A 108 2.52 8.08 -4.59
N TRP A 109 2.38 6.82 -5.01
CA TRP A 109 1.78 6.43 -6.26
C TRP A 109 0.61 5.47 -6.03
N LEU A 110 -0.50 5.75 -6.70
CA LEU A 110 -1.53 4.75 -6.97
C LEU A 110 -1.18 4.09 -8.30
N LEU A 111 -0.85 2.81 -8.27
CA LEU A 111 -0.57 2.00 -9.46
C LEU A 111 -1.70 0.98 -9.61
N GLU A 112 -2.34 0.96 -10.77
CA GLU A 112 -3.46 0.07 -11.03
C GLU A 112 -3.08 -0.92 -12.14
N THR A 113 -3.42 -2.19 -11.91
CA THR A 113 -3.20 -3.30 -12.84
C THR A 113 -4.49 -4.09 -12.99
N ASP A 114 -4.84 -4.41 -14.24
CA ASP A 114 -5.92 -5.29 -14.61
C ASP A 114 -5.37 -6.71 -14.83
N VAL A 115 -5.52 -7.57 -13.81
CA VAL A 115 -4.97 -8.94 -13.85
C VAL A 115 -5.98 -9.87 -14.53
N SER A 116 -5.64 -10.36 -15.73
CA SER A 116 -6.44 -11.37 -16.43
C SER A 116 -6.60 -12.65 -15.58
N GLN A 117 -7.82 -13.17 -15.54
CA GLN A 117 -8.15 -14.43 -14.86
C GLN A 117 -8.24 -15.57 -15.88
N ASP A 118 -7.56 -16.68 -15.61
CA ASP A 118 -7.35 -17.77 -16.56
C ASP A 118 -8.65 -18.54 -16.92
N ASP A 119 -9.60 -18.64 -15.99
CA ASP A 119 -10.72 -19.58 -16.11
C ASP A 119 -12.00 -18.99 -16.73
N ASP A 120 -12.28 -17.68 -16.55
CA ASP A 120 -13.58 -17.08 -16.92
C ASP A 120 -13.48 -15.79 -17.76
N GLY A 121 -12.28 -15.37 -18.17
CA GLY A 121 -12.09 -14.15 -18.98
C GLY A 121 -12.38 -12.84 -18.22
N GLY A 122 -12.46 -12.91 -16.90
CA GLY A 122 -12.58 -11.75 -16.02
C GLY A 122 -11.25 -11.02 -15.82
N VAL A 123 -11.35 -9.79 -15.31
CA VAL A 123 -10.20 -8.98 -14.90
C VAL A 123 -10.34 -8.70 -13.42
N LEU A 124 -9.30 -9.00 -12.65
CA LEU A 124 -9.16 -8.61 -11.25
C LEU A 124 -8.41 -7.27 -11.17
N PRO A 125 -9.08 -6.17 -10.78
CA PRO A 125 -8.42 -4.91 -10.54
C PRO A 125 -7.57 -4.99 -9.28
N VAL A 126 -6.28 -4.73 -9.42
CA VAL A 126 -5.32 -4.66 -8.30
C VAL A 126 -4.77 -3.26 -8.23
N ILE A 127 -4.76 -2.69 -7.03
CA ILE A 127 -4.04 -1.44 -6.75
C ILE A 127 -2.79 -1.71 -5.94
N ARG A 128 -1.77 -0.88 -6.17
CA ARG A 128 -0.57 -0.82 -5.34
C ARG A 128 -0.38 0.61 -4.86
N VAL A 129 -0.08 0.75 -3.57
CA VAL A 129 0.32 2.02 -2.97
C VAL A 129 1.83 1.98 -2.78
N ALA A 130 2.54 2.77 -3.56
CA ALA A 130 4.00 2.88 -3.48
C ALA A 130 4.42 4.24 -2.91
N VAL A 131 5.51 4.31 -2.15
CA VAL A 131 5.93 5.54 -1.45
C VAL A 131 7.39 5.85 -1.71
N GLY A 132 7.70 7.12 -2.00
CA GLY A 132 9.06 7.60 -2.33
C GLY A 132 9.52 7.23 -3.75
N ASP A 133 9.25 5.99 -4.18
CA ASP A 133 9.56 5.46 -5.50
C ASP A 133 8.45 4.49 -5.95
N PRO A 134 8.05 4.45 -7.24
CA PRO A 134 6.99 3.55 -7.70
C PRO A 134 7.30 2.05 -7.51
N GLY A 135 8.57 1.67 -7.44
CA GLY A 135 8.99 0.30 -7.13
C GLY A 135 8.98 -0.05 -5.63
N GLN A 136 8.78 0.93 -4.74
CA GLN A 136 8.67 0.71 -3.30
C GLN A 136 7.20 0.56 -2.91
N VAL A 137 6.65 -0.63 -3.14
CA VAL A 137 5.25 -0.95 -2.84
C VAL A 137 5.09 -1.23 -1.35
N HIS A 138 4.21 -0.47 -0.69
CA HIS A 138 3.84 -0.67 0.71
C HIS A 138 2.59 -1.55 0.84
N ALA A 139 1.60 -1.35 -0.03
CA ALA A 139 0.37 -2.14 -0.01
C ALA A 139 -0.02 -2.64 -1.39
N VAL A 140 -0.62 -3.83 -1.44
CA VAL A 140 -1.25 -4.44 -2.61
C VAL A 140 -2.68 -4.81 -2.22
N LEU A 141 -3.68 -4.34 -2.97
CA LEU A 141 -5.09 -4.55 -2.64
C LEU A 141 -5.91 -4.94 -3.89
N PRO A 142 -6.69 -6.04 -3.84
CA PRO A 142 -6.66 -7.05 -2.78
C PRO A 142 -5.28 -7.74 -2.70
N ASP A 143 -4.95 -8.27 -1.52
CA ASP A 143 -3.73 -9.05 -1.28
C ASP A 143 -3.82 -10.43 -1.96
N CYS A 144 -5.01 -11.03 -1.91
CA CYS A 144 -5.38 -12.30 -2.46
C CYS A 144 -6.83 -12.17 -2.97
N GLY A 145 -7.03 -12.11 -4.29
CA GLY A 145 -8.36 -11.87 -4.88
C GLY A 145 -9.29 -13.09 -4.91
N CYS A 146 -8.90 -14.21 -4.30
CA CYS A 146 -9.71 -15.42 -4.31
C CYS A 146 -10.84 -15.38 -3.27
N ASP A 147 -11.87 -16.20 -3.47
CA ASP A 147 -13.07 -16.24 -2.64
C ASP A 147 -12.74 -16.54 -1.17
N ALA A 148 -11.76 -17.43 -0.93
CA ALA A 148 -11.30 -17.75 0.42
C ALA A 148 -10.64 -16.56 1.16
N CYS A 149 -10.05 -15.63 0.41
CA CYS A 149 -9.34 -14.47 0.95
C CYS A 149 -10.21 -13.20 0.94
N ASP A 150 -11.43 -13.25 0.41
CA ASP A 150 -12.27 -12.07 0.26
C ASP A 150 -12.67 -11.50 1.63
N PRO A 151 -12.25 -10.26 1.96
CA PRO A 151 -12.53 -9.68 3.27
C PRO A 151 -13.92 -8.99 3.32
N GLY A 152 -14.65 -8.91 2.20
CA GLY A 152 -15.81 -8.04 2.08
C GLY A 152 -15.44 -6.61 1.68
N SER A 153 -16.42 -5.81 1.29
CA SER A 153 -16.17 -4.44 0.82
C SER A 153 -15.69 -3.51 1.93
N ASP A 154 -16.19 -3.66 3.15
CA ASP A 154 -15.89 -2.72 4.24
C ASP A 154 -14.44 -2.82 4.70
N GLU A 155 -13.94 -4.04 4.91
CA GLU A 155 -12.54 -4.29 5.28
C GLU A 155 -11.59 -3.98 4.13
N LEU A 156 -11.97 -4.26 2.87
CA LEU A 156 -11.19 -3.83 1.71
C LEU A 156 -11.04 -2.29 1.66
N LEU A 157 -12.12 -1.54 1.88
CA LEU A 157 -12.08 -0.07 1.86
C LEU A 157 -11.32 0.50 3.06
N ASP A 158 -11.41 -0.13 4.23
CA ASP A 158 -10.60 0.22 5.40
C ASP A 158 -9.10 0.00 5.11
N ALA A 159 -8.75 -1.11 4.46
CA ALA A 159 -7.37 -1.38 4.05
C ALA A 159 -6.84 -0.33 3.05
N VAL A 160 -7.67 0.13 2.11
CA VAL A 160 -7.30 1.27 1.22
C VAL A 160 -7.06 2.53 2.03
N ASP A 161 -7.97 2.88 2.95
CA ASP A 161 -7.81 4.05 3.81
C ASP A 161 -6.52 3.97 4.63
N GLN A 162 -6.23 2.82 5.23
CA GLN A 162 -5.03 2.60 6.03
C GLN A 162 -3.76 2.70 5.20
N ALA A 163 -3.75 2.12 3.99
CA ALA A 163 -2.61 2.20 3.07
C ALA A 163 -2.28 3.66 2.70
N VAL A 164 -3.31 4.48 2.39
CA VAL A 164 -3.10 5.90 2.07
C VAL A 164 -2.67 6.70 3.31
N VAL A 165 -3.30 6.49 4.47
CA VAL A 165 -2.92 7.14 5.74
C VAL A 165 -1.45 6.85 6.07
N ARG A 166 -1.01 5.61 5.91
CA ARG A 166 0.39 5.19 6.10
C ARG A 166 1.35 5.81 5.09
N ALA A 167 0.90 6.04 3.85
CA ALA A 167 1.69 6.66 2.79
C ALA A 167 1.94 8.15 3.02
N VAL A 168 0.93 8.87 3.54
CA VAL A 168 1.04 10.31 3.85
C VAL A 168 1.49 10.59 5.28
N GLY A 169 1.57 9.57 6.13
CA GLY A 169 2.03 9.67 7.52
C GLY A 169 3.55 9.47 7.66
N THR A 170 4.04 9.71 8.89
CA THR A 170 5.43 9.48 9.24
C THR A 170 5.79 8.00 9.11
N GLY A 171 7.00 7.71 8.65
CA GLY A 171 7.46 6.33 8.57
C GLY A 171 8.94 6.18 8.26
N VAL A 172 9.39 4.93 8.32
CA VAL A 172 10.78 4.56 8.04
C VAL A 172 10.78 3.39 7.07
N SER A 173 11.63 3.46 6.05
CA SER A 173 11.86 2.35 5.13
C SER A 173 13.32 1.91 5.22
N LEU A 174 13.53 0.64 5.55
CA LEU A 174 14.83 -0.02 5.54
C LEU A 174 14.87 -0.94 4.33
N ARG A 175 15.96 -0.89 3.56
CA ARG A 175 16.19 -1.82 2.46
C ARG A 175 17.64 -2.24 2.38
N GLY A 176 17.90 -3.40 1.79
CA GLY A 176 19.26 -3.82 1.50
C GLY A 176 19.30 -5.13 0.73
N ARG A 177 20.50 -5.65 0.55
CA ARG A 177 20.74 -6.99 0.01
C ARG A 177 21.43 -7.87 1.02
N HIS A 178 20.95 -9.10 1.20
CA HIS A 178 21.52 -10.03 2.18
C HIS A 178 21.63 -11.47 1.66
N GLY A 179 22.58 -12.21 2.23
CA GLY A 179 22.84 -13.62 1.94
C GLY A 179 23.65 -13.89 0.67
N LEU A 180 24.02 -15.16 0.48
CA LEU A 180 24.83 -15.63 -0.66
C LEU A 180 24.16 -15.46 -2.03
N ARG A 181 22.83 -15.28 -2.04
CA ARG A 181 22.04 -15.03 -3.25
C ARG A 181 21.72 -13.55 -3.47
N HIS A 182 22.23 -12.65 -2.62
CA HIS A 182 21.97 -11.20 -2.70
C HIS A 182 20.48 -10.87 -2.85
N ARG A 183 19.62 -11.55 -2.08
CA ARG A 183 18.19 -11.25 -2.13
C ARG A 183 17.97 -9.85 -1.57
N ASP A 184 17.18 -9.06 -2.29
CA ASP A 184 16.68 -7.81 -1.75
C ASP A 184 15.77 -8.11 -0.55
N TRP A 185 15.77 -7.20 0.41
CA TRP A 185 14.93 -7.24 1.59
C TRP A 185 14.50 -5.81 1.91
N HIS A 186 13.31 -5.68 2.47
CA HIS A 186 12.77 -4.38 2.84
C HIS A 186 11.90 -4.51 4.09
N VAL A 187 11.85 -3.45 4.89
CA VAL A 187 10.90 -3.28 5.99
C VAL A 187 10.39 -1.85 5.94
N HIS A 188 9.07 -1.70 5.99
CA HIS A 188 8.38 -0.44 6.10
C HIS A 188 7.74 -0.36 7.48
N TRP A 189 8.06 0.69 8.21
CA TRP A 189 7.50 0.99 9.52
C TRP A 189 6.69 2.28 9.44
N HIS A 190 5.62 2.33 10.24
CA HIS A 190 4.64 3.41 10.26
C HIS A 190 4.43 3.93 11.68
N ALA A 191 4.04 5.20 11.81
CA ALA A 191 3.82 5.85 13.11
C ALA A 191 2.74 5.19 13.99
N ASP A 192 1.81 4.43 13.39
CA ASP A 192 0.83 3.60 14.11
C ASP A 192 1.47 2.39 14.84
N GLY A 193 2.79 2.23 14.73
CA GLY A 193 3.58 1.16 15.34
C GLY A 193 3.64 -0.12 14.50
N THR A 194 2.90 -0.17 13.39
CA THR A 194 2.91 -1.33 12.49
C THR A 194 4.15 -1.33 11.60
N ALA A 195 4.56 -2.53 11.21
CA ALA A 195 5.59 -2.75 10.22
C ALA A 195 5.24 -3.93 9.32
N GLU A 196 5.68 -3.84 8.08
CA GLU A 196 5.48 -4.84 7.04
C GLU A 196 6.75 -5.00 6.20
N GLY A 197 6.86 -6.10 5.47
CA GLY A 197 7.96 -6.38 4.56
C GLY A 197 8.69 -7.69 4.83
N GLN A 198 9.70 -7.96 4.01
CA GLN A 198 10.50 -9.17 4.08
C GLN A 198 11.89 -8.87 4.66
N GLY A 199 12.18 -9.42 5.85
CA GLY A 199 13.47 -9.25 6.52
C GLY A 199 14.59 -10.15 5.96
N PRO A 200 15.87 -9.80 6.20
CA PRO A 200 17.06 -10.55 5.74
C PRO A 200 17.33 -11.85 6.53
N GLY A 201 16.33 -12.40 7.22
CA GLY A 201 16.51 -13.45 8.24
C GLY A 201 16.92 -12.90 9.62
N TRP A 202 16.81 -11.59 9.83
CA TRP A 202 16.91 -10.96 11.15
C TRP A 202 15.58 -11.03 11.91
N PRO A 203 15.61 -10.98 13.25
CA PRO A 203 14.39 -10.83 14.04
C PRO A 203 13.64 -9.57 13.60
N PHE A 204 12.40 -9.73 13.17
CA PHE A 204 11.56 -8.63 12.66
C PHE A 204 11.38 -7.51 13.71
N GLU A 205 11.31 -7.88 14.98
CA GLU A 205 11.25 -6.95 16.11
C GLU A 205 12.48 -6.04 16.19
N ALA A 206 13.69 -6.56 15.98
CA ALA A 206 14.90 -5.76 16.01
C ALA A 206 14.96 -4.73 14.86
N LEU A 207 14.42 -5.07 13.69
CA LEU A 207 14.28 -4.12 12.57
C LEU A 207 13.24 -3.05 12.89
N THR A 208 12.14 -3.43 13.52
CA THR A 208 11.07 -2.51 13.97
C THR A 208 11.59 -1.54 15.04
N ASP A 209 12.37 -2.02 16.00
CA ASP A 209 13.00 -1.17 17.01
C ASP A 209 14.01 -0.19 16.40
N ALA A 210 14.80 -0.64 15.42
CA ALA A 210 15.69 0.24 14.68
C ALA A 210 14.91 1.31 13.89
N CYS A 211 13.78 0.97 13.27
CA CYS A 211 12.89 1.95 12.64
C CYS A 211 12.38 2.97 13.65
N ARG A 212 11.95 2.53 14.84
CA ARG A 212 11.47 3.43 15.91
C ARG A 212 12.57 4.39 16.38
N ASP A 213 13.80 3.90 16.55
CA ASP A 213 14.96 4.72 16.93
C ASP A 213 15.29 5.76 15.84
N LEU A 214 15.27 5.36 14.55
CA LEU A 214 15.45 6.28 13.42
C LEU A 214 14.37 7.36 13.36
N ALA A 215 13.10 6.99 13.57
CA ALA A 215 11.98 7.93 13.58
C ALA A 215 12.13 8.97 14.72
N ALA A 216 12.73 8.58 15.85
CA ALA A 216 13.06 9.46 16.96
C ALA A 216 14.34 10.30 16.75
N GLY A 217 15.00 10.21 15.59
CA GLY A 217 16.25 10.91 15.28
C GLY A 217 17.51 10.23 15.81
N GLY A 218 17.38 8.98 16.28
CA GLY A 218 18.47 8.14 16.72
C GLY A 218 19.34 7.62 15.58
N ARG A 219 20.33 6.80 15.93
CA ARG A 219 21.32 6.24 15.00
C ARG A 219 21.59 4.77 15.36
N PRO A 220 20.60 3.89 15.16
CA PRO A 220 20.76 2.48 15.49
C PRO A 220 21.82 1.84 14.61
N ARG A 221 22.40 0.73 15.11
CA ARG A 221 23.31 -0.08 14.30
C ARG A 221 22.47 -0.89 13.30
N LEU A 222 22.60 -0.55 12.03
CA LEU A 222 21.99 -1.29 10.93
C LEU A 222 22.97 -2.31 10.34
N LEU A 223 22.43 -3.27 9.61
CA LEU A 223 23.23 -4.16 8.77
C LEU A 223 24.06 -3.35 7.77
N ARG A 224 25.26 -3.84 7.47
CA ARG A 224 26.10 -3.20 6.47
C ARG A 224 25.39 -3.25 5.11
N GLY A 225 25.28 -2.10 4.46
CA GLY A 225 24.59 -1.97 3.18
C GLY A 225 23.07 -1.79 3.30
N THR A 226 22.55 -1.60 4.52
CA THR A 226 21.18 -1.10 4.71
C THR A 226 21.10 0.37 4.32
N GLU A 227 20.16 0.68 3.44
CA GLU A 227 19.71 2.03 3.18
C GLU A 227 18.47 2.30 4.05
N ALA A 228 18.48 3.43 4.75
CA ALA A 228 17.39 3.87 5.61
C ALA A 228 16.85 5.19 5.10
N THR A 229 15.53 5.27 4.93
CA THR A 229 14.82 6.49 4.56
C THR A 229 13.81 6.80 5.65
N VAL A 230 13.89 7.99 6.23
CA VAL A 230 12.90 8.52 7.17
C VAL A 230 12.04 9.52 6.41
N ARG A 231 10.71 9.37 6.49
CA ARG A 231 9.75 10.30 5.89
C ARG A 231 8.95 11.00 6.97
N ALA A 232 8.76 12.30 6.81
CA ALA A 232 7.83 13.09 7.61
C ALA A 232 6.39 12.92 7.11
N GLY A 233 5.42 13.02 8.02
CA GLY A 233 4.01 13.10 7.68
C GLY A 233 3.66 14.41 6.96
N TRP A 234 2.65 14.34 6.09
CA TRP A 234 2.16 15.48 5.29
C TRP A 234 1.31 16.45 6.12
N PHE A 235 0.66 15.91 7.13
CA PHE A 235 -0.25 16.63 8.00
C PHE A 235 0.13 16.34 9.45
N PRO A 236 -0.19 17.25 10.39
CA PRO A 236 0.01 16.99 11.81
C PRO A 236 -0.68 15.69 12.23
N GLU A 237 0.08 14.84 12.92
CA GLU A 237 -0.45 13.70 13.67
C GLU A 237 -1.06 14.26 14.97
N GLU A 238 -2.31 13.90 15.28
CA GLU A 238 -3.02 14.36 16.50
C GLU A 238 -2.50 13.67 17.76
#